data_AF-A0A0N5ATW3-F1
#
_entry.id   AF-A0A0N5ATW3-F1
#
_cell.length_a   1.000
_cell.length_b   1.000
_cell.length_c   1.000
_cell.angle_alpha   90.00
_cell.angle_beta   90.00
_cell.angle_gamma   90.00
#
_symmetry.space_group_name_H-M   'P 1'
#
loop_
_entity.id
_entity.type
_entity.pdbx_description
1 polymer ?
#
loop_
_entity_poly.entity_id
_entity_poly.type
_entity_poly.pdbx_seq_one_letter_code
_entity_poly.pdbx_strand_id
1 'polypeptide(L)'
;MDEDKVKQFIQTYGRVHQIIMQVMFQEGVLLKDSFMKKFIEIVNSSASNEEDIILDNLKQNIMKEKEYIDLLLNVINGEIGRAKLRLVRLHDEFNEGLEGEQNEYVVLISLLQPNIVFSAVSEFNTEEKNLIMKWLEEICLNTDDGISEVDALNLAGEGVSKKRAEEMIDTLVISKFLEKVDSTTLNLGLRSIAELLPLLSEVSSWKDCASCVKPVLFENRAFRCNSCGSCVHRYCAYRLRNCDSEGLIRCPFKVDSGGLCGCILETSAHK
;
A
#
# COMPACT_ATOMS: atom_id res chain seq x y z
N MET A 1 -8.77 19.90 -28.76
CA MET A 1 -8.04 20.87 -27.93
C MET A 1 -6.98 20.09 -27.17
N ASP A 2 -5.76 20.62 -27.15
CA ASP A 2 -4.51 19.90 -26.89
C ASP A 2 -4.49 19.08 -25.60
N GLU A 3 -4.10 17.82 -25.73
CA GLU A 3 -3.58 16.99 -24.63
C GLU A 3 -2.57 17.77 -23.76
N ASP A 4 -1.80 18.66 -24.39
CA ASP A 4 -0.84 19.54 -23.72
C ASP A 4 -1.50 20.49 -22.72
N LYS A 5 -2.76 20.93 -22.93
CA LYS A 5 -3.47 21.77 -21.95
C LYS A 5 -3.88 20.99 -20.71
N VAL A 6 -4.33 19.74 -20.87
CA VAL A 6 -4.66 18.84 -19.75
C VAL A 6 -3.39 18.54 -18.96
N LYS A 7 -2.29 18.20 -19.65
CA LYS A 7 -0.99 17.95 -19.03
C LYS A 7 -0.47 19.18 -18.32
N GLN A 8 -0.52 20.35 -18.94
CA GLN A 8 -0.09 21.62 -18.34
C GLN A 8 -0.88 21.95 -17.07
N PHE A 9 -2.19 21.68 -17.07
CA PHE A 9 -3.03 21.85 -15.88
C PHE A 9 -2.61 20.92 -14.74
N ILE A 10 -2.41 19.63 -15.01
CA ILE A 10 -1.94 18.64 -14.02
C ILE A 10 -0.52 18.98 -13.54
N GLN A 11 0.33 19.52 -14.42
CA GLN A 11 1.73 19.84 -14.13
C GLN A 11 1.93 21.10 -13.28
N THR A 12 0.88 21.92 -13.11
CA THR A 12 0.99 23.18 -12.38
C THR A 12 0.30 23.06 -11.02
N TYR A 13 1.09 22.99 -9.95
CA TYR A 13 0.53 22.94 -8.60
C TYR A 13 -0.33 24.18 -8.32
N GLY A 14 -1.52 23.96 -7.77
CA GLY A 14 -2.53 25.00 -7.64
C GLY A 14 -3.70 24.59 -6.75
N ARG A 15 -4.82 25.31 -6.84
CA ARG A 15 -5.97 25.13 -5.96
C ARG A 15 -6.54 23.70 -5.98
N VAL A 16 -6.66 23.09 -7.16
CA VAL A 16 -7.15 21.70 -7.29
C VAL A 16 -6.22 20.72 -6.54
N HIS A 17 -4.91 20.88 -6.69
CA HIS A 17 -3.90 20.07 -5.99
C HIS A 17 -3.97 20.23 -4.46
N GLN A 18 -4.25 21.44 -3.99
CA GLN A 18 -4.43 21.71 -2.56
C GLN A 18 -5.70 21.04 -2.01
N ILE A 19 -6.82 21.10 -2.75
CA ILE A 19 -8.08 20.48 -2.33
C ILE A 19 -7.97 18.96 -2.31
N ILE A 20 -7.36 18.32 -3.33
CA ILE A 20 -7.16 16.87 -3.30
C ILE A 20 -6.21 16.46 -2.15
N MET A 21 -5.24 17.31 -1.79
CA MET A 21 -4.42 17.07 -0.61
C MET A 21 -5.21 17.17 0.70
N GLN A 22 -6.17 18.10 0.82
CA GLN A 22 -7.06 18.16 1.99
C GLN A 22 -7.87 16.87 2.14
N VAL A 23 -8.36 16.32 1.03
CA VAL A 23 -9.00 15.00 1.02
C VAL A 23 -8.01 13.94 1.51
N MET A 24 -6.78 13.91 0.98
CA MET A 24 -5.78 12.93 1.41
C MET A 24 -5.38 13.06 2.89
N PHE A 25 -5.38 14.27 3.46
CA PHE A 25 -5.16 14.46 4.90
C PHE A 25 -6.29 13.90 5.77
N GLN A 26 -7.53 13.91 5.26
CA GLN A 26 -8.69 13.37 5.97
C GLN A 26 -8.79 11.85 5.84
N GLU A 27 -8.59 11.33 4.62
CA GLU A 27 -8.80 9.92 4.29
C GLU A 27 -7.54 9.08 4.57
N GLY A 28 -6.35 9.65 4.38
CA GLY A 28 -5.05 8.98 4.49
C GLY A 28 -4.75 7.97 3.37
N VAL A 29 -5.76 7.21 2.95
CA VAL A 29 -5.68 6.14 1.95
C VAL A 29 -6.90 6.21 1.04
N LEU A 30 -6.70 6.14 -0.28
CA LEU A 30 -7.77 6.00 -1.26
C LEU A 30 -7.43 4.94 -2.31
N LEU A 31 -8.44 4.21 -2.79
CA LEU A 31 -8.32 3.45 -4.04
C LEU A 31 -7.91 4.40 -5.18
N LYS A 32 -7.05 3.93 -6.08
CA LYS A 32 -6.53 4.69 -7.23
C LYS A 32 -7.67 5.30 -8.05
N ASP A 33 -8.69 4.51 -8.38
CA ASP A 33 -9.87 4.98 -9.13
C ASP A 33 -10.66 6.03 -8.33
N SER A 34 -10.82 5.85 -7.02
CA SER A 34 -11.49 6.81 -6.15
C SER A 34 -10.71 8.12 -6.02
N PHE A 35 -9.38 8.05 -5.95
CA PHE A 35 -8.50 9.22 -5.93
C PHE A 35 -8.65 10.02 -7.24
N MET A 36 -8.59 9.35 -8.39
CA MET A 36 -8.78 9.98 -9.70
C MET A 36 -10.18 10.55 -9.87
N LYS A 37 -11.21 9.83 -9.42
CA LYS A 37 -12.59 10.32 -9.44
C LYS A 37 -12.75 11.60 -8.62
N LYS A 38 -12.24 11.64 -7.38
CA LYS A 38 -12.28 12.85 -6.54
C LYS A 38 -11.49 14.00 -7.18
N PHE A 39 -10.33 13.74 -7.76
CA PHE A 39 -9.57 14.75 -8.49
C PHE A 39 -10.40 15.36 -9.63
N ILE A 40 -11.03 14.52 -10.45
CA ILE A 40 -11.92 14.95 -11.54
C ILE A 40 -13.09 15.77 -10.98
N GLU A 41 -13.75 15.35 -9.91
CA GLU A 41 -14.84 16.10 -9.25
C GLU A 41 -14.39 17.49 -8.77
N ILE A 42 -13.18 17.61 -8.20
CA ILE A 42 -12.60 18.89 -7.77
C ILE A 42 -12.32 19.79 -8.99
N VAL A 43 -11.81 19.22 -10.08
CA VAL A 43 -11.64 19.97 -11.34
C VAL A 43 -12.99 20.46 -11.86
N ASN A 44 -14.03 19.60 -11.90
CA ASN A 44 -15.38 19.99 -12.35
C ASN A 44 -15.98 21.13 -11.51
N SER A 45 -15.73 21.13 -10.20
CA SER A 45 -16.26 22.17 -9.31
C SER A 45 -15.44 23.47 -9.32
N SER A 46 -14.21 23.43 -9.83
CA SER A 46 -13.33 24.60 -9.93
C SER A 46 -13.34 25.23 -11.33
N ALA A 47 -13.98 24.57 -12.29
CA ALA A 47 -14.00 24.90 -13.70
C ALA A 47 -14.81 26.15 -14.04
N SER A 48 -14.20 27.05 -14.81
CA SER A 48 -14.89 28.05 -15.63
C SER A 48 -15.23 27.45 -17.02
N ASN A 49 -16.08 28.09 -17.84
CA ASN A 49 -16.59 27.54 -19.12
C ASN A 49 -15.53 27.00 -20.12
N GLU A 50 -14.23 27.36 -20.01
CA GLU A 50 -13.14 26.80 -20.82
C GLU A 50 -12.56 25.47 -20.25
N GLU A 51 -12.77 25.20 -18.96
CA GLU A 51 -12.32 23.99 -18.24
C GLU A 51 -13.29 22.81 -18.42
N ASP A 52 -14.56 23.06 -18.78
CA ASP A 52 -15.55 22.01 -19.10
C ASP A 52 -15.12 21.10 -20.28
N ILE A 53 -14.37 21.65 -21.24
CA ILE A 53 -13.82 20.90 -22.39
C ILE A 53 -12.61 20.03 -21.99
N ILE A 54 -11.85 20.45 -20.96
CA ILE A 54 -10.72 19.69 -20.40
C ILE A 54 -11.25 18.45 -19.64
N LEU A 55 -12.40 18.60 -18.98
CA LEU A 55 -13.08 17.58 -18.20
C LEU A 55 -13.69 16.44 -19.02
N ASP A 56 -14.31 16.75 -20.16
CA ASP A 56 -14.82 15.72 -21.07
C ASP A 56 -13.69 14.88 -21.67
N ASN A 57 -12.51 15.46 -21.90
CA ASN A 57 -11.34 14.74 -22.37
C ASN A 57 -10.67 13.87 -21.29
N LEU A 58 -10.64 14.32 -20.03
CA LEU A 58 -10.17 13.52 -18.88
C LEU A 58 -11.05 12.29 -18.68
N LYS A 59 -12.37 12.44 -18.78
CA LYS A 59 -13.35 11.35 -18.65
C LYS A 59 -13.28 10.35 -19.81
N GLN A 60 -13.01 10.81 -21.03
CA GLN A 60 -12.95 9.96 -22.22
C GLN A 60 -11.61 9.22 -22.40
N ASN A 61 -10.53 9.65 -21.73
CA ASN A 61 -9.19 9.04 -21.86
C ASN A 61 -8.78 8.19 -20.65
N ILE A 62 -9.64 7.26 -20.24
CA ILE A 62 -9.33 6.24 -19.21
C ILE A 62 -8.03 5.47 -19.54
N MET A 63 -7.71 5.29 -20.83
CA MET A 63 -6.48 4.63 -21.29
C MET A 63 -5.17 5.35 -20.87
N LYS A 64 -5.23 6.63 -20.48
CA LYS A 64 -4.07 7.43 -20.01
C LYS A 64 -4.09 7.70 -18.50
N GLU A 65 -5.02 7.09 -17.77
CA GLU A 65 -5.19 7.29 -16.32
C GLU A 65 -3.87 7.08 -15.54
N LYS A 66 -3.08 6.07 -15.93
CA LYS A 66 -1.77 5.80 -15.32
C LYS A 66 -0.74 6.92 -15.54
N GLU A 67 -0.72 7.54 -16.70
CA GLU A 67 0.19 8.66 -16.97
C GLU A 67 -0.21 9.90 -16.16
N TYR A 68 -1.52 10.16 -16.06
CA TYR A 68 -2.03 11.29 -15.30
C TYR A 68 -1.83 11.16 -13.80
N ILE A 69 -2.01 9.95 -13.24
CA ILE A 69 -1.73 9.75 -11.82
C ILE A 69 -0.24 9.94 -11.52
N ASP A 70 0.65 9.45 -12.40
CA ASP A 70 2.11 9.62 -12.23
C ASP A 70 2.49 11.11 -12.26
N LEU A 71 1.96 11.86 -13.22
CA LEU A 71 2.17 13.32 -13.29
C LEU A 71 1.65 14.03 -12.04
N LEU A 72 0.42 13.72 -11.63
CA LEU A 72 -0.22 14.34 -10.47
C LEU A 72 0.56 14.08 -9.17
N LEU A 73 0.98 12.82 -8.96
CA LEU A 73 1.78 12.44 -7.80
C LEU A 73 3.13 13.15 -7.81
N ASN A 74 3.80 13.26 -8.96
CA ASN A 74 5.08 13.96 -9.06
C ASN A 74 4.96 15.45 -8.69
N VAL A 75 3.93 16.13 -9.20
CA VAL A 75 3.69 17.56 -8.95
C VAL A 75 3.36 17.80 -7.49
N ILE A 76 2.43 17.03 -6.93
CA ILE A 76 2.06 17.13 -5.52
C ILE A 76 3.26 16.85 -4.63
N ASN A 77 3.99 15.76 -4.88
CA ASN A 77 5.16 15.36 -4.09
C ASN A 77 6.29 16.40 -4.14
N GLY A 78 6.46 17.10 -5.26
CA GLY A 78 7.41 18.21 -5.39
C GLY A 78 7.14 19.33 -4.38
N GLU A 79 5.87 19.60 -4.08
CA GLU A 79 5.47 20.65 -3.15
C GLU A 79 5.40 20.15 -1.69
N ILE A 80 4.75 19.00 -1.44
CA ILE A 80 4.55 18.51 -0.07
C ILE A 80 5.80 17.87 0.55
N GLY A 81 6.81 17.55 -0.26
CA GLY A 81 8.06 16.93 0.20
C GLY A 81 8.81 17.79 1.24
N ARG A 82 8.63 19.12 1.21
CA ARG A 82 9.19 20.04 2.23
C ARG A 82 8.61 19.79 3.61
N ALA A 83 7.35 19.39 3.69
CA ALA A 83 6.67 19.01 4.93
C ALA A 83 7.00 17.57 5.38
N LYS A 84 7.96 16.90 4.72
CA LYS A 84 8.28 15.48 4.95
C LYS A 84 7.06 14.58 4.75
N LEU A 85 6.24 14.89 3.76
CA LEU A 85 5.10 14.08 3.35
C LEU A 85 5.28 13.61 1.92
N ARG A 86 4.62 12.50 1.57
CA ARG A 86 4.62 11.97 0.21
C ARG A 86 3.35 11.17 -0.07
N LEU A 87 2.82 11.30 -1.27
CA LEU A 87 1.86 10.35 -1.83
C LEU A 87 2.61 9.22 -2.52
N VAL A 88 2.28 7.98 -2.16
CA VAL A 88 2.84 6.77 -2.76
C VAL A 88 1.72 5.88 -3.29
N ARG A 89 2.03 5.09 -4.32
CA ARG A 89 1.16 4.01 -4.77
C ARG A 89 1.53 2.72 -4.07
N LEU A 90 0.52 2.01 -3.59
CA LEU A 90 0.65 0.72 -2.93
C LEU A 90 -0.33 -0.27 -3.57
N HIS A 91 0.10 -1.52 -3.72
CA HIS A 91 -0.81 -2.62 -4.01
C HIS A 91 -1.09 -3.34 -2.70
N ASP A 92 -2.36 -3.64 -2.46
CA ASP A 92 -2.74 -4.42 -1.30
C ASP A 92 -2.33 -5.89 -1.51
N GLU A 93 -1.56 -6.44 -0.55
CA GLU A 93 -1.16 -7.84 -0.56
C GLU A 93 -2.27 -8.77 -0.01
N PHE A 94 -3.32 -8.21 0.60
CA PHE A 94 -4.43 -8.96 1.22
C PHE A 94 -5.64 -9.12 0.32
N ASN A 95 -6.08 -8.07 -0.38
CA ASN A 95 -7.29 -8.12 -1.17
C ASN A 95 -7.07 -8.89 -2.49
N GLU A 96 -7.60 -10.12 -2.51
CA GLU A 96 -7.80 -10.91 -3.71
C GLU A 96 -8.94 -10.30 -4.53
N GLY A 97 -8.63 -9.31 -5.36
CA GLY A 97 -9.53 -8.96 -6.45
C GLY A 97 -9.83 -10.23 -7.26
N LEU A 98 -11.10 -10.58 -7.40
CA LEU A 98 -11.55 -11.59 -8.34
C LEU A 98 -10.96 -11.22 -9.70
N GLU A 99 -10.24 -12.14 -10.33
CA GLU A 99 -9.75 -12.00 -11.71
C GLU A 99 -8.63 -10.97 -11.96
N GLY A 100 -7.67 -10.82 -11.05
CA GLY A 100 -6.40 -10.16 -11.37
C GLY A 100 -6.46 -8.63 -11.48
N GLU A 101 -7.61 -8.03 -11.20
CA GLU A 101 -7.74 -6.61 -10.90
C GLU A 101 -7.25 -6.38 -9.46
N GLN A 102 -5.96 -6.13 -9.33
CA GLN A 102 -5.36 -5.77 -8.06
C GLN A 102 -5.65 -4.30 -7.73
N ASN A 103 -6.30 -4.08 -6.59
CA ASN A 103 -6.56 -2.75 -6.09
C ASN A 103 -5.23 -2.01 -5.84
N GLU A 104 -4.99 -0.97 -6.62
CA GLU A 104 -3.93 0.00 -6.35
C GLU A 104 -4.52 1.12 -5.48
N TYR A 105 -3.74 1.58 -4.51
CA TYR A 105 -4.12 2.63 -3.57
C TYR A 105 -3.12 3.77 -3.64
N VAL A 106 -3.61 4.99 -3.46
CA VAL A 106 -2.80 6.18 -3.17
C VAL A 106 -2.82 6.41 -1.68
N VAL A 107 -1.64 6.41 -1.07
CA VAL A 107 -1.46 6.54 0.38
C VAL A 107 -0.64 7.79 0.66
N LEU A 108 -1.11 8.62 1.59
CA LEU A 108 -0.34 9.72 2.15
C LEU A 108 0.53 9.20 3.30
N ILE A 109 1.84 9.27 3.12
CA ILE A 109 2.83 8.82 4.10
C ILE A 109 3.66 9.98 4.65
N SER A 110 4.14 9.78 5.87
CA SER A 110 5.24 10.56 6.42
C SER A 110 6.60 10.02 5.95
N LEU A 111 7.53 10.93 5.66
CA LEU A 111 8.95 10.65 5.42
C LEU A 111 9.78 10.82 6.69
N LEU A 112 9.13 11.06 7.83
CA LEU A 112 9.80 11.04 9.14
C LEU A 112 10.17 9.62 9.52
N GLN A 113 11.10 9.47 10.46
CA GLN A 113 11.46 8.15 10.96
C GLN A 113 10.25 7.47 11.63
N PRO A 114 10.09 6.14 11.51
CA PRO A 114 8.91 5.43 12.02
C PRO A 114 8.63 5.65 13.51
N ASN A 115 9.66 5.80 14.34
CA ASN A 115 9.54 6.15 15.75
C ASN A 115 8.87 7.52 15.98
N ILE A 116 9.10 8.49 15.09
CA ILE A 116 8.45 9.81 15.09
C ILE A 116 7.01 9.68 14.60
N VAL A 117 6.76 8.83 13.60
CA VAL A 117 5.40 8.56 13.09
C VAL A 117 4.50 8.02 14.19
N PHE A 118 4.95 7.00 14.94
CA PHE A 118 4.19 6.48 16.08
C PHE A 118 3.94 7.55 17.14
N SER A 119 4.95 8.36 17.45
CA SER A 119 4.81 9.48 18.39
C SER A 119 3.89 10.60 17.90
N ALA A 120 3.67 10.73 16.58
CA ALA A 120 2.75 11.71 16.01
C ALA A 120 1.30 11.19 15.98
N VAL A 121 1.11 9.87 15.93
CA VAL A 121 -0.22 9.23 16.00
C VAL A 121 -0.75 9.22 17.43
N SER A 122 0.13 9.00 18.41
CA SER A 122 -0.21 8.94 19.82
C SER A 122 1.04 9.10 20.68
N GLU A 123 0.88 9.54 21.92
CA GLU A 123 1.96 9.63 22.92
C GLU A 123 2.29 8.24 23.50
N PHE A 124 2.56 7.25 22.65
CA PHE A 124 2.89 5.91 23.10
C PHE A 124 4.25 5.88 23.81
N ASN A 125 4.30 5.27 24.99
CA ASN A 125 5.54 5.04 25.73
C ASN A 125 6.37 3.88 25.12
N THR A 126 7.51 3.57 25.73
CA THR A 126 8.43 2.55 25.21
C THR A 126 7.82 1.15 25.22
N GLU A 127 7.14 0.77 26.30
CA GLU A 127 6.49 -0.52 26.49
C GLU A 127 5.36 -0.72 25.48
N GLU A 128 4.57 0.33 25.23
CA GLU A 128 3.49 0.37 24.25
C GLU A 128 4.04 0.23 22.83
N LYS A 129 5.12 0.95 22.49
CA LYS A 129 5.79 0.79 21.20
C LYS A 129 6.32 -0.62 20.99
N ASN A 130 6.90 -1.23 22.02
CA ASN A 130 7.36 -2.62 21.96
C ASN A 130 6.21 -3.60 21.74
N LEU A 131 5.05 -3.36 22.36
CA LEU A 131 3.86 -4.17 22.13
C LEU A 131 3.36 -4.06 20.68
N ILE A 132 3.37 -2.85 20.11
CA ILE A 132 3.02 -2.65 18.69
C ILE A 132 3.95 -3.45 17.79
N MET A 133 5.26 -3.43 18.04
CA MET A 133 6.21 -4.21 17.24
C MET A 133 5.92 -5.71 17.29
N LYS A 134 5.58 -6.26 18.47
CA LYS A 134 5.16 -7.66 18.60
C LYS A 134 3.91 -7.97 17.77
N TRP A 135 2.92 -7.07 17.76
CA TRP A 135 1.74 -7.26 16.91
C TRP A 135 2.08 -7.26 15.43
N LEU A 136 2.94 -6.33 14.99
CA LEU A 136 3.37 -6.27 13.60
C LEU A 136 4.14 -7.53 13.18
N GLU A 137 5.06 -8.01 14.03
CA GLU A 137 5.77 -9.27 13.82
C GLU A 137 4.80 -10.45 13.70
N GLU A 138 3.84 -10.57 14.63
CA GLU A 138 2.87 -11.67 14.65
C GLU A 138 1.97 -11.67 13.40
N ILE A 139 1.46 -10.50 13.01
CA ILE A 139 0.62 -10.34 11.81
C ILE A 139 1.37 -10.75 10.55
N CYS A 140 2.66 -10.41 10.45
CA CYS A 140 3.40 -10.61 9.21
C CYS A 140 4.10 -11.98 9.11
N LEU A 141 4.50 -12.56 10.24
CA LEU A 141 5.32 -13.79 10.25
C LEU A 141 4.52 -15.04 10.61
N ASN A 142 3.49 -14.91 11.44
CA ASN A 142 2.90 -16.06 12.13
C ASN A 142 1.44 -16.30 11.77
N THR A 143 0.80 -15.39 11.02
CA THR A 143 -0.63 -15.51 10.68
C THR A 143 -0.89 -15.31 9.19
N ASP A 144 -1.82 -16.12 8.66
CA ASP A 144 -2.25 -16.03 7.27
C ASP A 144 -3.23 -14.89 7.04
N ASP A 145 -4.07 -14.58 8.02
CA ASP A 145 -5.20 -13.65 7.91
C ASP A 145 -5.13 -12.48 8.92
N GLY A 146 -4.01 -12.35 9.63
CA GLY A 146 -3.85 -11.42 10.74
C GLY A 146 -4.00 -12.08 12.11
N ILE A 147 -3.86 -11.28 13.16
CA ILE A 147 -3.88 -11.71 14.56
C ILE A 147 -5.28 -11.54 15.15
N SER A 148 -5.76 -12.49 15.96
CA SER A 148 -7.01 -12.26 16.69
C SER A 148 -6.83 -11.16 17.76
N GLU A 149 -7.86 -10.36 18.01
CA GLU A 149 -7.85 -9.31 19.03
C GLU A 149 -7.56 -9.91 20.41
N VAL A 150 -8.07 -11.12 20.69
CA VAL A 150 -7.78 -11.84 21.93
C VAL A 150 -6.28 -12.17 22.05
N ASP A 151 -5.66 -12.66 20.97
CA ASP A 151 -4.23 -12.98 20.98
C ASP A 151 -3.37 -11.72 21.06
N ALA A 152 -3.75 -10.66 20.36
CA ALA A 152 -3.12 -9.35 20.47
C ALA A 152 -3.13 -8.82 21.91
N LEU A 153 -4.26 -8.95 22.61
CA LEU A 153 -4.39 -8.58 24.02
C LEU A 153 -3.63 -9.53 24.96
N ASN A 154 -3.48 -10.80 24.61
CA ASN A 154 -2.67 -11.74 25.38
C ASN A 154 -1.16 -11.49 25.24
N LEU A 155 -0.72 -10.83 24.17
CA LEU A 155 0.66 -10.35 24.03
C LEU A 155 0.98 -9.16 24.94
N ALA A 156 -0.03 -8.49 25.50
CA ALA A 156 0.14 -7.46 26.50
C ALA A 156 0.71 -8.07 27.80
N GLY A 157 1.96 -7.72 28.12
CA GLY A 157 2.65 -8.17 29.34
C GLY A 157 2.46 -7.23 30.53
N GLU A 158 3.27 -7.40 31.58
CA GLU A 158 3.17 -6.58 32.81
C GLU A 158 3.31 -5.06 32.57
N GLY A 159 3.98 -4.64 31.48
CA GLY A 159 4.19 -3.23 31.13
C GLY A 159 2.99 -2.53 30.49
N VAL A 160 2.00 -3.26 29.98
CA VAL A 160 0.80 -2.68 29.33
C VAL A 160 -0.43 -3.48 29.71
N SER A 161 -1.39 -2.85 30.39
CA SER A 161 -2.65 -3.53 30.75
C SER A 161 -3.48 -3.88 29.51
N LYS A 162 -4.30 -4.94 29.58
CA LYS A 162 -5.19 -5.32 28.48
C LYS A 162 -6.13 -4.19 28.05
N LYS A 163 -6.74 -3.48 29.01
CA LYS A 163 -7.58 -2.31 28.72
C LYS A 163 -6.81 -1.24 27.93
N ARG A 164 -5.55 -1.00 28.29
CA ARG A 164 -4.71 -0.04 27.56
C ARG A 164 -4.39 -0.54 26.15
N ALA A 165 -4.11 -1.83 26.01
CA ALA A 165 -3.90 -2.44 24.70
C ALA A 165 -5.13 -2.34 23.79
N GLU A 166 -6.35 -2.49 24.32
CA GLU A 166 -7.60 -2.26 23.58
C GLU A 166 -7.69 -0.80 23.07
N GLU A 167 -7.44 0.19 23.93
CA GLU A 167 -7.42 1.61 23.54
C GLU A 167 -6.36 1.91 22.47
N MET A 168 -5.20 1.24 22.54
CA MET A 168 -4.15 1.35 21.53
C MET A 168 -4.60 0.76 20.20
N ILE A 169 -5.24 -0.40 20.19
CA ILE A 169 -5.79 -1.02 18.98
C ILE A 169 -6.80 -0.06 18.32
N ASP A 170 -7.75 0.48 19.09
CA ASP A 170 -8.74 1.44 18.58
C ASP A 170 -8.05 2.67 17.96
N THR A 171 -7.03 3.20 18.63
CA THR A 171 -6.25 4.34 18.14
C THR A 171 -5.55 4.00 16.81
N LEU A 172 -4.95 2.81 16.70
CA LEU A 172 -4.26 2.35 15.49
C LEU A 172 -5.22 2.06 14.34
N VAL A 173 -6.43 1.57 14.64
CA VAL A 173 -7.50 1.35 13.66
C VAL A 173 -8.03 2.69 13.13
N ILE A 174 -8.30 3.66 14.02
CA ILE A 174 -8.75 5.00 13.62
C ILE A 174 -7.70 5.69 12.75
N SER A 175 -6.42 5.57 13.12
CA SER A 175 -5.29 6.16 12.39
C SER A 175 -4.84 5.37 11.15
N LYS A 176 -5.54 4.27 10.82
CA LYS A 176 -5.34 3.41 9.65
C LYS A 176 -4.04 2.60 9.63
N PHE A 177 -3.38 2.46 10.79
CA PHE A 177 -2.22 1.58 10.94
C PHE A 177 -2.65 0.11 11.11
N LEU A 178 -3.78 -0.14 11.77
CA LEU A 178 -4.42 -1.45 11.79
C LEU A 178 -5.76 -1.39 11.09
N GLU A 179 -6.25 -2.54 10.68
CA GLU A 179 -7.61 -2.72 10.18
C GLU A 179 -8.27 -3.93 10.84
N LYS A 180 -9.58 -3.86 11.04
CA LYS A 180 -10.40 -4.99 11.49
C LYS A 180 -10.96 -5.68 10.24
N VAL A 181 -10.47 -6.89 9.96
CA VAL A 181 -10.95 -7.71 8.82
C VAL A 181 -12.36 -8.22 9.10
N ASP A 182 -12.58 -8.62 10.34
CA ASP A 182 -13.88 -8.99 10.90
C ASP A 182 -14.01 -8.42 12.32
N SER A 183 -15.00 -8.85 13.09
CA SER A 183 -15.21 -8.37 14.47
C SER A 183 -14.08 -8.70 15.45
N THR A 184 -13.17 -9.59 15.09
CA THR A 184 -12.19 -10.23 15.97
C THR A 184 -10.78 -10.29 15.40
N THR A 185 -10.58 -10.10 14.10
CA THR A 185 -9.28 -10.27 13.43
C THR A 185 -8.69 -8.91 13.06
N LEU A 186 -7.46 -8.67 13.51
CA LEU A 186 -6.67 -7.48 13.26
C LEU A 186 -5.61 -7.75 12.20
N ASN A 187 -5.46 -6.82 11.28
CA ASN A 187 -4.47 -6.90 10.22
C ASN A 187 -3.75 -5.55 10.02
N LEU A 188 -2.68 -5.55 9.22
CA LEU A 188 -1.99 -4.32 8.86
C LEU A 188 -2.88 -3.47 7.94
N GLY A 189 -3.15 -2.24 8.36
CA GLY A 189 -3.70 -1.24 7.46
C GLY A 189 -2.68 -0.89 6.36
N LEU A 190 -3.18 -0.49 5.19
CA LEU A 190 -2.35 -0.07 4.05
C LEU A 190 -1.35 1.04 4.39
N ARG A 191 -1.68 1.89 5.37
CA ARG A 191 -0.77 2.92 5.87
C ARG A 191 0.44 2.33 6.59
N SER A 192 0.26 1.28 7.39
CA SER A 192 1.37 0.57 8.02
C SER A 192 2.31 -0.04 7.00
N ILE A 193 1.76 -0.71 5.98
CA ILE A 193 2.55 -1.30 4.91
C ILE A 193 3.40 -0.22 4.20
N ALA A 194 2.83 0.97 3.98
CA ALA A 194 3.53 2.05 3.30
C ALA A 194 4.54 2.80 4.19
N GLU A 195 4.23 3.05 5.47
CA GLU A 195 5.05 3.87 6.39
C GLU A 195 6.05 3.06 7.21
N LEU A 196 5.71 1.83 7.58
CA LEU A 196 6.48 1.03 8.53
C LEU A 196 7.41 0.03 7.85
N LEU A 197 7.39 -0.08 6.52
CA LEU A 197 8.30 -0.95 5.77
C LEU A 197 9.79 -0.80 6.19
N PRO A 198 10.33 0.43 6.42
CA PRO A 198 11.70 0.56 6.93
C PRO A 198 11.88 -0.02 8.33
N LEU A 199 10.91 0.17 9.23
CA LEU A 199 10.96 -0.37 10.59
C LEU A 199 10.89 -1.90 10.58
N LEU A 200 9.98 -2.46 9.78
CA LEU A 200 9.82 -3.90 9.64
C LEU A 200 11.11 -4.53 9.11
N SER A 201 11.80 -3.87 8.17
CA SER A 201 13.05 -4.37 7.59
C SER A 201 14.21 -4.50 8.59
N GLU A 202 14.17 -3.80 9.72
CA GLU A 202 15.18 -3.91 10.78
C GLU A 202 14.93 -5.08 11.72
N VAL A 203 13.68 -5.55 11.80
CA VAL A 203 13.20 -6.49 12.83
C VAL A 203 13.28 -7.93 12.37
N SER A 204 13.20 -8.18 11.06
CA SER A 204 13.31 -9.54 10.52
C SER A 204 13.98 -9.56 9.15
N SER A 205 14.50 -10.73 8.80
CA SER A 205 15.10 -10.99 7.50
C SER A 205 14.00 -11.33 6.48
N TRP A 206 13.25 -10.33 6.04
CA TRP A 206 12.26 -10.50 4.97
C TRP A 206 12.94 -10.94 3.68
N LYS A 207 12.26 -11.80 2.91
CA LYS A 207 12.67 -12.05 1.54
C LYS A 207 12.24 -10.88 0.66
N ASP A 208 13.16 -10.37 -0.14
CA ASP A 208 12.80 -9.44 -1.20
C ASP A 208 12.07 -10.16 -2.33
N CYS A 209 11.10 -9.46 -2.90
CA CYS A 209 10.42 -9.89 -4.11
C CYS A 209 11.40 -9.84 -5.28
N ALA A 210 11.62 -10.98 -5.92
CA ALA A 210 12.54 -11.12 -7.05
C ALA A 210 12.16 -10.24 -8.26
N SER A 211 10.90 -9.79 -8.34
CA SER A 211 10.43 -8.91 -9.44
C SER A 211 10.58 -7.42 -9.16
N CYS A 212 10.27 -6.94 -7.95
CA CYS A 212 10.24 -5.49 -7.66
C CYS A 212 11.32 -5.05 -6.66
N VAL A 213 12.07 -6.01 -6.10
CA VAL A 213 13.16 -5.78 -5.13
C VAL A 213 12.68 -5.06 -3.86
N LYS A 214 11.40 -5.20 -3.53
CA LYS A 214 10.83 -4.73 -2.26
C LYS A 214 10.60 -5.91 -1.31
N PRO A 215 10.65 -5.71 0.01
CA PRO A 215 10.36 -6.76 0.97
C PRO A 215 8.96 -7.35 0.77
N VAL A 216 8.86 -8.67 0.90
CA VAL A 216 7.59 -9.40 0.95
C VAL A 216 7.17 -9.50 2.41
N LEU A 217 6.13 -8.75 2.80
CA LEU A 217 5.64 -8.74 4.18
C LEU A 217 4.83 -9.99 4.53
N PHE A 218 4.13 -10.57 3.57
CA PHE A 218 3.30 -11.76 3.79
C PHE A 218 3.86 -12.96 3.01
N GLU A 219 4.86 -13.59 3.61
CA GLU A 219 5.64 -14.66 2.97
C GLU A 219 4.80 -15.89 2.55
N ASN A 220 3.79 -16.18 3.36
CA ASN A 220 2.75 -17.19 3.16
C ASN A 220 1.87 -16.92 1.93
N ARG A 221 1.51 -15.66 1.69
CA ARG A 221 0.65 -15.23 0.56
C ARG A 221 1.44 -15.00 -0.73
N ALA A 222 2.74 -14.87 -0.63
CA ALA A 222 3.61 -14.69 -1.79
C ALA A 222 3.74 -15.96 -2.63
N PHE A 223 4.03 -15.75 -3.90
CA PHE A 223 4.39 -16.82 -4.83
C PHE A 223 5.84 -17.23 -4.63
N ARG A 224 6.07 -18.53 -4.55
CA ARG A 224 7.38 -19.14 -4.39
C ARG A 224 7.70 -20.04 -5.55
N CYS A 225 8.95 -19.98 -5.98
CA CYS A 225 9.49 -20.98 -6.87
C CYS A 225 10.17 -22.08 -6.07
N ASN A 226 9.63 -23.30 -6.13
CA ASN A 226 10.22 -24.46 -5.44
C ASN A 226 11.60 -24.87 -5.99
N SER A 227 11.97 -24.38 -7.17
CA SER A 227 13.26 -24.71 -7.82
C SER A 227 14.35 -23.71 -7.48
N CYS A 228 14.12 -22.40 -7.71
CA CYS A 228 15.14 -21.37 -7.47
C CYS A 228 14.97 -20.62 -6.13
N GLY A 229 13.94 -20.93 -5.35
CA GLY A 229 13.66 -20.28 -4.07
C GLY A 229 13.18 -18.83 -4.16
N SER A 230 13.03 -18.28 -5.37
CA SER A 230 12.56 -16.91 -5.59
C SER A 230 11.19 -16.69 -4.95
N CYS A 231 11.05 -15.58 -4.25
CA CYS A 231 9.81 -15.11 -3.65
C CYS A 231 9.28 -13.93 -4.47
N VAL A 232 7.98 -13.87 -4.73
CA VAL A 232 7.36 -12.83 -5.55
C VAL A 232 6.05 -12.40 -4.91
N HIS A 233 5.84 -11.10 -4.75
CA HIS A 233 4.53 -10.58 -4.35
C HIS A 233 3.45 -11.09 -5.29
N ARG A 234 2.24 -11.31 -4.77
CA ARG A 234 1.10 -11.77 -5.56
C ARG A 234 0.85 -10.87 -6.78
N TYR A 235 0.87 -9.55 -6.58
CA TYR A 235 0.70 -8.56 -7.64
C TYR A 235 1.79 -8.65 -8.72
N CYS A 236 3.05 -8.85 -8.31
CA CYS A 236 4.16 -9.02 -9.21
C CYS A 236 3.99 -10.29 -10.04
N ALA A 237 3.59 -11.40 -9.41
CA ALA A 237 3.34 -12.66 -10.09
C ALA A 237 2.22 -12.55 -11.13
N TYR A 238 1.11 -11.87 -10.83
CA TYR A 238 0.04 -11.68 -11.81
C TYR A 238 0.46 -10.81 -12.99
N ARG A 239 1.33 -9.81 -12.79
CA ARG A 239 1.93 -9.06 -13.91
C ARG A 239 2.85 -9.92 -14.79
N LEU A 240 3.40 -11.00 -14.23
CA LEU A 240 4.19 -11.99 -14.96
C LEU A 240 3.33 -13.01 -15.72
N ARG A 241 1.99 -13.02 -15.56
CA ARG A 241 1.06 -14.01 -16.15
C ARG A 241 0.96 -13.97 -17.69
N ASN A 242 1.76 -13.15 -18.36
CA ASN A 242 1.78 -12.99 -19.81
C ASN A 242 2.34 -14.21 -20.59
N CYS A 243 2.31 -15.44 -20.07
CA CYS A 243 3.18 -16.50 -20.60
C CYS A 243 2.59 -17.91 -20.75
N ASP A 244 1.33 -18.22 -20.40
CA ASP A 244 0.82 -19.58 -20.65
C ASP A 244 -0.69 -19.68 -20.91
N SER A 245 -1.08 -20.45 -21.91
CA SER A 245 -2.49 -20.70 -22.29
C SER A 245 -3.28 -21.46 -21.21
N GLU A 246 -2.57 -22.07 -20.26
CA GLU A 246 -3.13 -22.82 -19.13
C GLU A 246 -3.36 -21.94 -17.88
N GLY A 247 -3.01 -20.64 -17.95
CA GLY A 247 -3.24 -19.69 -16.85
C GLY A 247 -2.27 -19.80 -15.67
N LEU A 248 -1.25 -20.66 -15.78
CA LEU A 248 -0.16 -20.88 -14.82
C LEU A 248 0.89 -19.76 -14.90
N ILE A 249 1.45 -19.37 -13.75
CA ILE A 249 2.50 -18.35 -13.67
C ILE A 249 3.85 -19.05 -13.58
N ARG A 250 4.70 -18.91 -14.60
CA ARG A 250 6.05 -19.49 -14.61
C ARG A 250 7.08 -18.52 -14.06
N CYS A 251 8.05 -19.06 -13.34
CA CYS A 251 9.17 -18.35 -12.77
C CYS A 251 10.12 -17.84 -13.86
N PRO A 252 10.26 -16.51 -14.04
CA PRO A 252 11.12 -15.92 -15.07
C PRO A 252 12.56 -15.68 -14.58
N PHE A 253 12.90 -16.09 -13.36
CA PHE A 253 14.19 -15.75 -12.75
C PHE A 253 15.28 -16.75 -13.15
N LYS A 254 16.53 -16.27 -13.16
CA LYS A 254 17.69 -17.09 -13.51
C LYS A 254 18.01 -18.08 -12.39
N VAL A 255 18.43 -19.27 -12.78
CA VAL A 255 19.03 -20.28 -11.90
C VAL A 255 20.54 -20.28 -12.05
N ASP A 256 21.26 -20.84 -11.08
CA ASP A 256 22.73 -20.87 -11.04
C ASP A 256 23.37 -21.53 -12.28
N SER A 257 22.64 -22.38 -12.99
CA SER A 257 23.06 -23.00 -14.26
C SER A 257 23.05 -22.03 -15.46
N GLY A 258 22.66 -20.77 -15.28
CA GLY A 258 22.69 -19.72 -16.29
C GLY A 258 21.43 -19.60 -17.16
N GLY A 259 20.47 -20.53 -17.02
CA GLY A 259 19.17 -20.52 -17.70
C GLY A 259 18.05 -19.84 -16.89
N LEU A 260 16.88 -19.67 -17.51
CA LEU A 260 15.65 -19.29 -16.80
C LEU A 260 15.08 -20.50 -16.07
N CYS A 261 14.47 -20.27 -14.90
CA CYS A 261 13.92 -21.33 -14.07
C CYS A 261 12.75 -22.06 -14.75
N GLY A 262 11.71 -21.34 -15.19
CA GLY A 262 10.56 -21.90 -15.91
C GLY A 262 9.61 -22.76 -15.08
N CYS A 263 9.94 -23.07 -13.82
CA CYS A 263 9.06 -23.76 -12.88
C CYS A 263 7.82 -22.93 -12.54
N ILE A 264 6.73 -23.60 -12.19
CA ILE A 264 5.50 -22.95 -11.75
C ILE A 264 5.77 -22.23 -10.43
N LEU A 265 5.30 -20.99 -10.35
CA LEU A 265 5.21 -20.26 -9.10
C LEU A 265 3.96 -20.75 -8.36
N GLU A 266 4.13 -21.17 -7.13
CA GLU A 266 3.05 -21.67 -6.27
C GLU A 266 2.85 -20.71 -5.09
N THR A 267 1.61 -20.49 -4.66
CA THR A 267 1.36 -19.86 -3.36
C THR A 267 1.63 -20.88 -2.26
N SER A 268 2.12 -20.43 -1.11
CA SER A 268 2.35 -21.31 0.05
C SER A 268 1.05 -21.85 0.66
N ALA A 269 -0.11 -21.37 0.17
CA ALA A 269 -1.44 -21.80 0.59
C ALA A 269 -1.73 -23.23 0.11
N HIS A 270 -1.41 -24.19 0.97
CA HIS A 270 -2.14 -25.43 1.28
C HIS A 270 -1.18 -26.42 1.96
N LYS A 271 -1.07 -26.32 3.28
CA LYS A 271 -0.84 -27.47 4.16
C LYS A 271 -1.87 -27.46 5.27
#